data_AF-A0A3A8REU0-F1
#
_entry.id   AF-A0A3A8REU0-F1
#
_cell.length_a   1.000
_cell.length_b   1.000
_cell.length_c   1.000
_cell.angle_alpha   90.00
_cell.angle_beta   90.00
_cell.angle_gamma   90.00
#
_symmetry.space_group_name_H-M   'P 1'
#
loop_
_entity.id
_entity.type
_entity.pdbx_description
1 polymer ?
#
loop_
_entity_poly.entity_id
_entity_poly.type
_entity_poly.pdbx_seq_one_letter_code
_entity_poly.pdbx_strand_id
1 'polypeptide(L)'
;MATRKKTVAKRKGGLTVDDVREMALALPSTEERPSYGTPGFRVSDKLFARVLDDDSIVIKVDFDHREALLDSKPDMFKVTPHYQDWPMVIVRLRTVNRRLLQVLLQEAWRRCASAKVLKALEPAAAAPKRAVKKAPARKRSV
;
A
#
# COMPACT_ATOMS: atom_id res chain seq x y z
N MET A 1 13.21 -26.30 -9.47
CA MET A 1 12.83 -24.91 -9.80
C MET A 1 13.18 -24.03 -8.61
N ALA A 2 14.04 -23.03 -8.83
CA ALA A 2 14.84 -22.37 -7.80
C ALA A 2 14.01 -21.49 -6.86
N THR A 3 14.02 -21.86 -5.57
CA THR A 3 13.59 -21.06 -4.44
C THR A 3 14.43 -19.78 -4.38
N ARG A 4 13.83 -18.62 -4.70
CA ARG A 4 14.57 -17.36 -4.71
C ARG A 4 14.75 -16.85 -3.28
N LYS A 5 15.82 -17.30 -2.63
CA LYS A 5 16.40 -16.64 -1.47
C LYS A 5 16.82 -15.22 -1.90
N LYS A 6 16.25 -14.18 -1.27
CA LYS A 6 16.90 -12.87 -1.22
C LYS A 6 17.05 -12.43 0.23
N THR A 7 18.30 -12.52 0.65
CA THR A 7 18.92 -11.96 1.85
C THR A 7 18.52 -10.50 2.06
N VAL A 8 17.85 -10.19 3.16
CA VAL A 8 17.70 -8.79 3.61
C VAL A 8 18.95 -8.42 4.38
N ALA A 9 19.94 -7.90 3.65
CA ALA A 9 21.08 -7.22 4.24
C ALA A 9 20.60 -5.94 4.94
N LYS A 10 20.93 -5.83 6.23
CA LYS A 10 20.70 -4.65 7.06
C LYS A 10 21.49 -3.47 6.49
N ARG A 11 20.85 -2.61 5.68
CA ARG A 11 21.47 -1.36 5.21
C ARG A 11 21.27 -0.26 6.24
N LYS A 12 22.37 0.42 6.61
CA LYS A 12 22.36 1.67 7.38
C LYS A 12 21.89 2.80 6.45
N GLY A 13 20.59 3.00 6.36
CA GLY A 13 19.94 4.00 5.53
C GLY A 13 18.44 3.66 5.49
N GLY A 14 17.56 4.65 5.51
CA GLY A 14 16.11 4.44 5.51
C GLY A 14 15.64 3.57 4.33
N LEU A 15 14.36 3.20 4.34
CA LEU A 15 13.81 2.44 3.22
C LEU A 15 13.83 3.26 1.94
N THR A 16 14.01 2.59 0.80
CA THR A 16 13.98 3.23 -0.51
C THR A 16 12.75 2.80 -1.30
N VAL A 17 12.42 3.52 -2.38
CA VAL A 17 11.35 3.14 -3.32
C VAL A 17 11.56 1.72 -3.87
N ASP A 18 12.81 1.29 -4.06
CA ASP A 18 13.12 -0.06 -4.54
C ASP A 18 12.72 -1.15 -3.52
N ASP A 19 12.90 -0.89 -2.22
CA ASP A 19 12.40 -1.79 -1.17
C ASP A 19 10.87 -1.89 -1.21
N VAL A 20 10.18 -0.76 -1.41
CA VAL A 20 8.71 -0.73 -1.55
C VAL A 20 8.27 -1.53 -2.76
N ARG A 21 8.95 -1.35 -3.89
CA ARG A 21 8.71 -2.09 -5.14
C ARG A 21 8.90 -3.59 -4.93
N GLU A 22 10.00 -4.01 -4.30
CA GLU A 22 10.24 -5.42 -3.98
C GLU A 22 9.11 -6.00 -3.11
N MET A 23 8.69 -5.29 -2.06
CA MET A 23 7.62 -5.73 -1.16
C MET A 23 6.24 -5.77 -1.82
N ALA A 24 5.93 -4.79 -2.66
CA ALA A 24 4.65 -4.71 -3.37
C ALA A 24 4.54 -5.78 -4.46
N LEU A 25 5.60 -5.97 -5.25
CA LEU A 25 5.66 -6.98 -6.33
C LEU A 25 5.76 -8.42 -5.81
N ALA A 26 6.15 -8.61 -4.54
CA ALA A 26 6.09 -9.91 -3.89
C ALA A 26 4.64 -10.41 -3.65
N LEU A 27 3.65 -9.52 -3.76
CA LEU A 27 2.24 -9.86 -3.56
C LEU A 27 1.61 -10.39 -4.86
N PRO A 28 0.75 -11.43 -4.78
CA PRO A 28 0.17 -12.02 -5.97
C PRO A 28 -0.77 -11.04 -6.69
N SER A 29 -0.77 -11.12 -8.02
CA SER A 29 -1.58 -10.26 -8.89
C SER A 29 -1.36 -8.75 -8.70
N THR A 30 -0.17 -8.36 -8.22
CA THR A 30 0.27 -6.97 -8.19
C THR A 30 0.98 -6.59 -9.48
N GLU A 31 0.60 -5.46 -10.04
CA GLU A 31 1.24 -4.82 -11.19
C GLU A 31 1.76 -3.44 -10.79
N GLU A 32 2.95 -3.11 -11.28
CA GLU A 32 3.44 -1.73 -11.26
C GLU A 32 2.99 -1.01 -12.54
N ARG A 33 2.29 0.12 -12.38
CA ARG A 33 1.93 1.02 -13.47
C ARG A 33 2.20 2.47 -13.09
N PRO A 34 2.71 3.29 -14.00
CA PRO A 34 2.90 4.71 -13.74
C PRO A 34 1.55 5.39 -13.45
N SER A 35 1.51 6.20 -12.40
CA SER A 35 0.34 6.94 -11.95
C SER A 35 0.75 8.39 -11.70
N TYR A 36 0.35 9.31 -12.58
CA TYR A 36 0.74 10.72 -12.53
C TYR A 36 2.27 10.93 -12.51
N GLY A 37 3.00 10.18 -13.35
CA GLY A 37 4.46 10.29 -13.48
C GLY A 37 5.26 9.54 -12.41
N THR A 38 4.62 8.99 -11.36
CA THR A 38 5.30 8.20 -10.32
C THR A 38 4.88 6.72 -10.34
N PRO A 39 5.72 5.79 -9.85
CA PRO A 39 5.36 4.36 -9.77
C PRO A 39 4.12 4.12 -8.89
N GLY A 40 3.10 3.46 -9.44
CA GLY A 40 1.88 3.07 -8.74
C GLY A 40 1.70 1.56 -8.71
N PHE A 41 1.38 1.00 -7.54
CA PHE A 41 1.14 -0.42 -7.35
C PHE A 41 -0.36 -0.73 -7.29
N ARG A 42 -0.78 -1.60 -8.22
CA ARG A 42 -2.19 -1.98 -8.39
C ARG A 42 -2.33 -3.48 -8.19
N VAL A 43 -3.43 -3.91 -7.60
CA VAL A 43 -3.84 -5.32 -7.61
C VAL A 43 -5.07 -5.47 -8.46
N SER A 44 -4.95 -6.29 -9.51
CA SER A 44 -5.92 -6.38 -10.62
C SER A 44 -6.16 -5.02 -11.30
N ASP A 45 -7.07 -4.20 -10.78
CA ASP A 45 -7.41 -2.89 -11.33
C ASP A 45 -7.36 -1.77 -10.26
N LYS A 46 -7.18 -2.14 -8.99
CA LYS A 46 -7.27 -1.22 -7.86
C LYS A 46 -5.89 -0.79 -7.36
N LEU A 47 -5.66 0.51 -7.35
CA LEU A 47 -4.47 1.12 -6.73
C LEU A 47 -4.56 0.98 -5.21
N PHE A 48 -3.53 0.37 -4.62
CA PHE A 48 -3.41 0.22 -3.17
C PHE A 48 -2.21 0.97 -2.60
N ALA A 49 -1.16 1.19 -3.38
CA ALA A 49 -0.02 2.01 -2.99
C ALA A 49 0.54 2.78 -4.19
N ARG A 50 1.12 3.95 -3.95
CA ARG A 50 1.87 4.70 -4.97
C ARG A 50 3.05 5.41 -4.34
N VAL A 51 4.07 5.66 -5.12
CA VAL A 51 5.16 6.54 -4.74
C VAL A 51 4.70 7.98 -4.91
N LEU A 52 4.97 8.84 -3.91
CA LEU A 52 4.76 10.28 -4.01
C LEU A 52 6.07 10.96 -4.41
N ASP A 53 7.14 10.64 -3.68
CA ASP A 53 8.50 11.14 -3.85
C ASP A 53 9.50 10.00 -3.53
N ASP A 54 10.80 10.23 -3.73
CA ASP A 54 11.85 9.24 -3.41
C ASP A 54 11.85 8.77 -1.94
N ASP A 55 11.37 9.60 -1.03
CA ASP A 55 11.32 9.32 0.42
C ASP A 55 9.89 9.13 0.97
N SER A 56 8.85 9.20 0.13
CA SER A 56 7.46 9.17 0.60
C SER A 56 6.55 8.39 -0.33
N ILE A 57 5.66 7.60 0.26
CA ILE A 57 4.66 6.83 -0.49
C ILE A 57 3.27 7.09 0.06
N VAL A 58 2.26 6.90 -0.77
CA VAL A 58 0.85 6.95 -0.37
C VAL A 58 0.32 5.53 -0.35
N ILE A 59 -0.21 5.09 0.79
CA ILE A 59 -0.86 3.78 0.94
C ILE A 59 -2.35 3.99 1.21
N LYS A 60 -3.17 3.12 0.63
CA LYS A 60 -4.61 3.08 0.87
C LYS A 60 -4.90 2.43 2.22
N VAL A 61 -5.56 3.16 3.11
CA VAL A 61 -5.85 2.79 4.50
C VAL A 61 -7.25 3.24 4.88
N ASP A 62 -7.88 2.58 5.84
CA ASP A 62 -9.18 3.01 6.38
C ASP A 62 -9.10 4.36 7.09
N PHE A 63 -10.22 5.05 7.27
CA PHE A 63 -10.25 6.30 8.03
C PHE A 63 -9.86 6.07 9.49
N ASP A 64 -10.46 5.08 10.14
CA ASP A 64 -10.15 4.74 11.54
C ASP A 64 -8.66 4.38 11.72
N HIS A 65 -8.13 3.56 10.80
CA HIS A 65 -6.73 3.13 10.89
C HIS A 65 -5.76 4.28 10.56
N ARG A 66 -6.14 5.18 9.64
CA ARG A 66 -5.36 6.39 9.33
C ARG A 66 -5.26 7.29 10.55
N GLU A 67 -6.36 7.56 11.22
CA GLU A 67 -6.38 8.40 12.43
C GLU A 67 -5.56 7.77 13.55
N ALA A 68 -5.71 6.46 13.79
CA ALA A 68 -4.89 5.75 14.77
C ALA A 68 -3.38 5.80 14.45
N LEU A 69 -2.98 5.72 13.18
CA LEU A 69 -1.59 5.83 12.76
C LEU A 69 -1.03 7.26 12.92
N LEU A 70 -1.84 8.27 12.58
CA LEU A 70 -1.48 9.67 12.78
C LEU A 70 -1.31 10.02 14.26
N ASP A 71 -2.20 9.51 15.11
CA ASP A 71 -2.16 9.72 16.55
C ASP A 71 -0.99 8.98 17.20
N SER A 72 -0.78 7.72 16.83
CA SER A 72 0.28 6.89 17.42
C SER A 72 1.68 7.25 16.94
N LYS A 73 1.85 7.67 15.68
CA LYS A 73 3.18 7.86 15.04
C LYS A 73 3.19 9.03 14.03
N PRO A 74 2.99 10.28 14.47
CA PRO A 74 2.97 11.45 13.59
C PRO A 74 4.30 11.71 12.85
N ASP A 75 5.42 11.18 13.36
CA ASP A 75 6.72 11.31 12.70
C ASP A 75 6.84 10.50 11.39
N MET A 76 6.09 9.40 11.29
CA MET A 76 6.13 8.45 10.17
C MET A 76 4.96 8.65 9.20
N PHE A 77 3.80 9.07 9.71
CA PHE A 77 2.57 9.20 8.96
C PHE A 77 2.15 10.66 8.83
N LYS A 78 1.73 11.05 7.63
CA LYS A 78 1.19 12.38 7.36
C LYS A 78 -0.04 12.25 6.47
N VAL A 79 -0.99 13.15 6.68
CA VAL A 79 -2.08 13.41 5.73
C VAL A 79 -2.04 14.89 5.41
N THR A 80 -1.98 15.23 4.13
CA THR A 80 -2.14 16.63 3.70
C THR A 80 -3.64 16.94 3.58
N PRO A 81 -4.05 18.23 3.64
CA PRO A 81 -5.45 18.61 3.45
C PRO A 81 -6.08 18.02 2.18
N HIS A 82 -5.29 17.88 1.12
CA HIS A 82 -5.69 17.24 -0.14
C HIS A 82 -6.14 15.77 0.00
N TYR A 83 -5.65 15.05 1.02
CA TYR A 83 -5.97 13.63 1.27
C TYR A 83 -6.89 13.42 2.50
N GLN A 84 -7.38 14.48 3.14
CA GLN A 84 -8.23 14.35 4.34
C GLN A 84 -9.55 13.64 4.06
N ASP A 85 -10.15 13.83 2.88
CA ASP A 85 -11.38 13.15 2.46
C ASP A 85 -11.13 11.80 1.75
N TRP A 86 -9.87 11.37 1.68
CA TRP A 86 -9.49 10.14 0.98
C TRP A 86 -8.97 9.09 1.96
N PRO A 87 -9.31 7.80 1.76
CA PRO A 87 -8.81 6.68 2.57
C PRO A 87 -7.35 6.36 2.20
N MET A 88 -6.46 7.34 2.38
CA MET A 88 -5.06 7.31 2.00
C MET A 88 -4.21 8.01 3.05
N VAL A 89 -3.02 7.47 3.31
CA VAL A 89 -2.03 8.06 4.21
C VAL A 89 -0.68 8.15 3.51
N ILE A 90 0.04 9.24 3.76
CA ILE A 90 1.41 9.42 3.30
C ILE A 90 2.33 8.81 4.36
N VAL A 91 3.21 7.91 3.95
CA VAL A 91 4.19 7.22 4.78
C VAL A 91 5.58 7.69 4.39
N ARG A 92 6.37 8.13 5.37
CA ARG A 92 7.77 8.54 5.16
C ARG A 92 8.71 7.33 5.24
N LEU A 93 9.39 7.02 4.14
CA LEU A 93 10.31 5.89 4.04
C LEU A 93 11.57 6.07 4.92
N ARG A 94 11.94 7.32 5.18
CA ARG A 94 13.11 7.66 6.00
C ARG A 94 12.96 7.26 7.47
N THR A 95 11.73 7.26 7.99
CA THR A 95 11.44 6.99 9.42
C THR A 95 10.66 5.69 9.63
N VAL A 96 9.90 5.22 8.64
CA VAL A 96 9.11 3.99 8.76
C VAL A 96 10.01 2.74 8.87
N ASN A 97 9.58 1.77 9.65
CA ASN A 97 10.25 0.47 9.73
C ASN A 97 9.77 -0.45 8.59
N ARG A 98 10.69 -1.24 8.00
CA ARG A 98 10.38 -2.25 6.97
C ARG A 98 9.25 -3.18 7.34
N ARG A 99 9.22 -3.68 8.59
CA ARG A 99 8.14 -4.58 9.05
C ARG A 99 6.79 -3.89 9.04
N LEU A 100 6.73 -2.64 9.54
CA LEU A 100 5.50 -1.86 9.56
C LEU A 100 5.02 -1.56 8.14
N LEU A 101 5.94 -1.16 7.26
CA LEU A 101 5.63 -0.89 5.86
C LEU A 101 5.06 -2.12 5.15
N GLN A 102 5.67 -3.29 5.38
CA GLN A 102 5.21 -4.55 4.80
C GLN A 102 3.80 -4.90 5.26
N VAL A 103 3.49 -4.70 6.55
CA VAL A 103 2.13 -4.94 7.09
C VAL A 103 1.13 -3.98 6.42
N LEU A 104 1.45 -2.68 6.34
CA LEU A 104 0.57 -1.69 5.72
C LEU A 104 0.31 -1.99 4.23
N LEU A 105 1.35 -2.36 3.48
CA LEU A 105 1.22 -2.76 2.08
C LEU A 105 0.34 -4.01 1.93
N GLN A 106 0.53 -5.02 2.80
CA GLN A 106 -0.30 -6.21 2.80
C GLN A 106 -1.76 -5.92 3.13
N GLU A 107 -2.03 -5.07 4.12
CA GLU A 107 -3.39 -4.68 4.48
C GLU A 107 -4.06 -3.90 3.37
N ALA A 108 -3.36 -2.94 2.77
CA ALA A 108 -3.85 -2.18 1.62
C ALA A 108 -4.14 -3.10 0.43
N TRP A 109 -3.21 -4.03 0.13
CA TRP A 109 -3.40 -5.03 -0.91
C TRP A 109 -4.58 -5.93 -0.62
N ARG A 110 -4.74 -6.47 0.60
CA ARG A 110 -5.89 -7.33 0.99
C ARG A 110 -7.23 -6.63 0.80
N ARG A 111 -7.29 -5.32 1.08
CA ARG A 111 -8.49 -4.49 0.87
C ARG A 111 -8.83 -4.30 -0.61
N CYS A 112 -7.81 -4.27 -1.48
CA CYS A 112 -7.99 -4.13 -2.91
C CYS A 112 -8.15 -5.48 -3.64
N ALA A 113 -7.56 -6.55 -3.10
CA ALA A 113 -7.58 -7.89 -3.66
C ALA A 113 -9.03 -8.40 -3.79
N SER A 114 -9.31 -9.04 -4.93
CA SER A 114 -10.58 -9.70 -5.15
C SER A 114 -10.62 -11.04 -4.42
N ALA A 115 -11.81 -11.58 -4.18
CA ALA A 115 -11.97 -12.92 -3.59
C ALA A 115 -11.20 -14.01 -4.37
N LYS A 116 -11.04 -13.83 -5.70
CA LYS A 116 -10.26 -14.73 -6.56
C LYS A 116 -8.77 -14.67 -6.26
N VAL A 117 -8.22 -13.48 -6.01
CA VAL A 117 -6.81 -13.26 -5.65
C VAL A 117 -6.53 -13.72 -4.23
N LEU A 118 -7.45 -13.48 -3.29
CA LEU A 118 -7.35 -14.00 -1.92
C LEU A 118 -7.38 -15.54 -1.90
N LYS A 119 -8.20 -16.16 -2.75
CA LYS A 119 -8.23 -17.62 -2.91
C LYS A 119 -6.95 -18.19 -3.51
N ALA A 120 -6.23 -17.42 -4.34
CA ALA A 120 -4.91 -17.83 -4.84
C ALA A 120 -3.81 -17.75 -3.75
N LEU A 121 -4.07 -17.04 -2.65
CA LEU A 121 -3.20 -17.00 -1.46
C LEU A 121 -3.49 -18.16 -0.49
N GLU A 122 -4.66 -18.81 -0.61
CA GLU A 122 -5.16 -19.85 0.28
C GLU A 122 -5.11 -21.24 -0.38
N PRO A 123 -4.42 -22.21 0.24
CA PRO A 123 -5.18 -23.38 0.67
C PRO A 123 -5.28 -23.52 2.20
N ALA A 124 -4.86 -22.52 2.98
CA ALA A 124 -5.04 -22.50 4.44
C ALA A 124 -4.92 -21.06 5.02
N ALA A 125 -5.84 -20.71 5.91
CA ALA A 125 -5.96 -19.45 6.66
C ALA A 125 -6.68 -18.23 6.02
N ALA A 126 -8.01 -18.41 5.92
CA ALA A 126 -9.07 -17.47 6.30
C ALA A 126 -9.49 -16.37 5.29
N ALA A 127 -10.64 -16.65 4.67
CA ALA A 127 -11.55 -15.74 3.97
C ALA A 127 -12.24 -14.71 4.91
N PRO A 128 -13.19 -13.87 4.43
CA PRO A 128 -12.93 -12.51 3.96
C PRO A 128 -13.71 -11.44 4.75
N LYS A 129 -13.11 -10.28 5.06
CA LYS A 129 -13.87 -9.10 5.49
C LYS A 129 -14.20 -8.23 4.27
N ARG A 130 -15.40 -8.43 3.72
CA ARG A 130 -15.97 -7.67 2.60
C ARG A 130 -16.90 -6.57 3.13
N ALA A 131 -16.53 -5.30 2.94
CA ALA A 131 -17.37 -4.11 2.74
C ALA A 131 -16.40 -2.91 2.60
N VAL A 132 -16.48 -2.02 1.62
CA VAL A 132 -17.55 -1.05 1.42
C VAL A 132 -17.77 -0.77 -0.08
N LYS A 133 -19.05 -0.74 -0.47
CA LYS A 133 -19.54 -0.17 -1.73
C LYS A 133 -19.73 1.34 -1.54
N LYS A 134 -19.10 2.17 -2.37
CA LYS A 134 -19.64 3.39 -3.04
C LYS A 134 -18.48 4.17 -3.67
N ALA A 135 -18.40 4.16 -4.99
CA ALA A 135 -17.83 5.27 -5.75
C ALA A 135 -19.01 6.00 -6.37
N PRO A 136 -19.40 7.20 -5.90
CA PRO A 136 -20.25 8.05 -6.70
C PRO A 136 -19.41 8.71 -7.79
N ALA A 137 -20.00 8.76 -8.98
CA ALA A 137 -19.46 9.28 -10.21
C ALA A 137 -18.78 10.65 -10.03
N ARG A 138 -17.56 10.81 -10.56
CA ARG A 138 -17.07 12.13 -10.92
C ARG A 138 -17.79 12.55 -12.20
N LYS A 139 -18.84 13.37 -12.05
CA LYS A 139 -19.29 14.23 -13.14
C LYS A 139 -18.11 15.11 -13.55
N ARG A 140 -17.75 15.08 -14.84
CA ARG A 140 -17.00 16.16 -15.50
C ARG A 140 -17.93 17.37 -15.56
N SER A 141 -17.50 18.47 -14.97
CA SER A 141 -18.06 19.81 -15.10
C SER A 141 -16.86 20.74 -14.83
N VAL A 142 -16.51 21.73 -15.64
CA VAL A 142 -17.09 22.35 -16.84
C VAL A 142 -15.94 22.59 -17.84
#